data_AF-A0AAP9NR66-F1
#
_entry.id   AF-A0AAP9NR66-F1
#
_cell.length_a   1.000
_cell.length_b   1.000
_cell.length_c   1.000
_cell.angle_alpha   90.00
_cell.angle_beta   90.00
_cell.angle_gamma   90.00
#
_symmetry.space_group_name_H-M   'P 1'
#
loop_
_entity.id
_entity.type
_entity.pdbx_description
1 polymer ?
#
loop_
_entity_poly.entity_id
_entity_poly.type
_entity_poly.pdbx_seq_one_letter_code
_entity_poly.pdbx_strand_id
1 'polypeptide(L)'
;MTTNTSTRFSLPVFQKDLTSSDQRKLLHWADCELYAAFARNAAGHDEPVVMQVDSKPRYVASTSADTLLKLLAGAQIEEDSEAVVKAKPLTLAELARNAYLYRVGLHLTDGETGQYLEGRSTLALGMTAIVEPQEGKEVVYQAQVFSFEQMSEAGALPYGAVQYWVDSSLSHSSGQDSSKLAPIYVFDDQLDWRNPLFPELPDGAKPLNTLSPSEQAFFERMRRPLLLSWDEASIEPIVPESPYRNSLIEENPLSHFNKLRALINHDIVPSANDISLNVTAIAPLKGEPADTPERWELMVSFTMPTGMKALFEPDPDWIPASLFKANAALPDTTGIHIASEALRERIVNHLAWSFFQKGRSFDMARFSESLDGLLPGEMANSDEFFQPDYSDGRFPCLARFQCGQYRIPMLLLGQRKGNYICKPLKYMSIPEVEVPASIPQRNELINTKSQSMSFLNYGDKLALPTSLIDFPEHWYDGSRVSNQYLTSEFTSNMRVNILLNELEQTNKATASSFTKWVIASCAVVIIGVIVVMNL
;
A
#
# COMPACT_ATOMS: atom_id res chain seq x y z
N MET A 1 -5.54 -34.84 -17.60
CA MET A 1 -4.54 -35.92 -17.75
C MET A 1 -3.17 -35.32 -17.53
N THR A 2 -2.55 -35.62 -16.40
CA THR A 2 -1.26 -35.07 -15.94
C THR A 2 -0.09 -35.87 -16.51
N THR A 3 0.55 -35.39 -17.57
CA THR A 3 1.90 -35.84 -17.91
C THR A 3 2.90 -35.09 -17.04
N ASN A 4 3.20 -35.69 -15.89
CA ASN A 4 4.23 -35.26 -14.97
C ASN A 4 5.60 -35.65 -15.58
N THR A 5 6.01 -34.95 -16.63
CA THR A 5 7.43 -34.88 -17.02
C THR A 5 7.99 -33.67 -16.31
N SER A 6 8.53 -33.88 -15.10
CA SER A 6 9.43 -32.90 -14.47
C SER A 6 10.59 -32.67 -15.43
N THR A 7 10.49 -31.63 -16.26
CA THR A 7 11.58 -31.20 -17.14
C THR A 7 12.78 -30.93 -16.24
N ARG A 8 13.82 -31.75 -16.38
CA ARG A 8 15.06 -31.56 -15.63
C ARG A 8 15.57 -30.16 -15.91
N PHE A 9 15.76 -29.35 -14.86
CA PHE A 9 16.21 -27.97 -14.99
C PHE A 9 17.51 -27.92 -15.80
N SER A 10 17.56 -27.03 -16.81
CA SER A 10 18.72 -26.84 -17.67
C SER A 10 19.01 -25.36 -17.76
N LEU A 11 20.09 -24.92 -17.08
CA LEU A 11 20.46 -23.52 -16.99
C LEU A 11 20.61 -22.85 -18.37
N PRO A 12 21.24 -23.46 -19.40
CA PRO A 12 21.33 -22.84 -20.72
C PRO A 12 19.98 -22.63 -21.42
N VAL A 13 19.03 -23.56 -21.24
CA VAL A 13 17.68 -23.44 -21.83
C VAL A 13 16.90 -22.35 -21.09
N PHE A 14 16.98 -22.36 -19.75
CA PHE A 14 16.38 -21.33 -18.91
C PHE A 14 16.89 -19.92 -19.27
N GLN A 15 18.20 -19.76 -19.45
CA GLN A 15 18.81 -18.48 -19.86
C GLN A 15 18.27 -17.99 -21.21
N LYS A 16 18.09 -18.91 -22.17
CA LYS A 16 17.50 -18.58 -23.47
C LYS A 16 16.06 -18.11 -23.31
N ASP A 17 15.26 -18.80 -22.51
CA ASP A 17 13.86 -18.44 -22.25
C ASP A 17 13.73 -17.13 -21.47
N LEU A 18 14.66 -16.83 -20.54
CA LEU A 18 14.72 -15.57 -19.81
C LEU A 18 14.89 -14.36 -20.74
N THR A 19 15.64 -14.54 -21.83
CA THR A 19 15.85 -13.50 -22.87
C THR A 19 14.78 -13.50 -23.96
N SER A 20 13.81 -14.42 -23.89
CA SER A 20 12.74 -14.52 -24.89
C SER A 20 11.73 -13.38 -24.76
N SER A 21 11.14 -12.98 -25.89
CA SER A 21 9.96 -12.10 -25.89
C SER A 21 8.69 -12.81 -25.42
N ASP A 22 8.68 -14.15 -25.43
CA ASP A 22 7.56 -14.97 -24.97
C ASP A 22 7.74 -15.33 -23.48
N GLN A 23 7.17 -14.49 -22.61
CA GLN A 23 7.34 -14.65 -21.17
C GLN A 23 6.59 -15.86 -20.60
N ARG A 24 5.66 -16.47 -21.35
CA ARG A 24 4.98 -17.71 -20.92
C ARG A 24 5.96 -18.86 -20.79
N LYS A 25 7.01 -18.90 -21.61
CA LYS A 25 8.08 -19.89 -21.51
C LYS A 25 8.79 -19.84 -20.16
N LEU A 26 8.94 -18.65 -19.61
CA LEU A 26 9.56 -18.48 -18.29
C LEU A 26 8.70 -19.11 -17.19
N LEU A 27 7.37 -19.00 -17.29
CA LEU A 27 6.44 -19.51 -16.28
C LEU A 27 6.40 -21.05 -16.21
N HIS A 28 6.77 -21.75 -17.27
CA HIS A 28 6.89 -23.22 -17.23
C HIS A 28 8.03 -23.71 -16.33
N TRP A 29 8.99 -22.85 -16.00
CA TRP A 29 10.08 -23.17 -15.06
C TRP A 29 9.67 -22.98 -13.59
N ALA A 30 8.50 -22.41 -13.32
CA ALA A 30 8.04 -22.07 -11.97
C ALA A 30 8.04 -23.28 -11.02
N ASP A 31 7.62 -24.45 -11.50
CA ASP A 31 7.50 -25.66 -10.67
C ASP A 31 8.77 -26.52 -10.65
N CYS A 32 9.86 -26.09 -11.29
CA CYS A 32 11.13 -26.80 -11.23
C CYS A 32 11.70 -26.79 -9.81
N GLU A 33 12.03 -27.97 -9.28
CA GLU A 33 12.67 -28.10 -7.98
C GLU A 33 14.16 -27.82 -8.06
N LEU A 34 14.63 -26.99 -7.13
CA LEU A 34 16.03 -26.63 -6.92
C LEU A 34 16.36 -26.80 -5.44
N TYR A 35 17.61 -27.16 -5.16
CA TYR A 35 18.13 -27.14 -3.81
C TYR A 35 18.50 -25.72 -3.43
N ALA A 36 17.97 -25.25 -2.29
CA ALA A 36 18.38 -24.02 -1.64
C ALA A 36 18.97 -24.32 -0.26
N ALA A 37 19.83 -23.41 0.20
CA ALA A 37 20.60 -23.59 1.40
C ALA A 37 19.91 -22.96 2.61
N PHE A 38 19.90 -23.69 3.71
CA PHE A 38 19.37 -23.25 5.00
C PHE A 38 20.43 -23.42 6.09
N ALA A 39 20.60 -22.42 6.94
CA ALA A 39 21.39 -22.50 8.17
C ALA A 39 20.45 -22.63 9.37
N ARG A 40 20.93 -23.23 10.45
CA ARG A 40 20.15 -23.33 11.70
C ARG A 40 20.59 -22.22 12.65
N ASN A 41 19.64 -21.38 13.04
CA ASN A 41 19.89 -20.33 14.02
C ASN A 41 20.01 -20.91 15.45
N ALA A 42 20.44 -20.08 16.41
CA ALA A 42 20.60 -20.47 17.81
C ALA A 42 19.28 -20.92 18.49
N ALA A 43 18.13 -20.50 17.96
CA ALA A 43 16.80 -20.94 18.41
C ALA A 43 16.38 -22.30 17.82
N GLY A 44 17.17 -22.88 16.91
CA GLY A 44 16.92 -24.18 16.29
C GLY A 44 16.05 -24.13 15.03
N HIS A 45 15.70 -22.94 14.54
CA HIS A 45 14.95 -22.74 13.31
C HIS A 45 15.88 -22.75 12.09
N ASP A 46 15.42 -23.33 10.98
CA ASP A 46 16.18 -23.35 9.72
C ASP A 46 15.81 -22.11 8.89
N GLU A 47 16.77 -21.22 8.62
CA GLU A 47 16.61 -19.99 7.84
C GLU A 47 17.38 -20.06 6.51
N PRO A 48 16.85 -19.50 5.40
CA PRO A 48 17.53 -19.52 4.12
C PRO A 48 18.81 -18.68 4.16
N VAL A 49 19.91 -19.25 3.66
CA VAL A 49 21.21 -18.58 3.61
C VAL A 49 21.16 -17.48 2.54
N VAL A 50 21.46 -16.25 2.95
CA VAL A 50 21.62 -15.09 2.06
C VAL A 50 23.11 -14.79 1.91
N MET A 51 23.63 -14.85 0.68
CA MET A 51 25.01 -14.52 0.38
C MET A 51 25.14 -13.12 -0.22
N GLN A 52 26.24 -12.44 0.09
CA GLN A 52 26.65 -11.24 -0.64
C GLN A 52 27.38 -11.66 -1.92
N VAL A 53 26.74 -11.45 -3.08
CA VAL A 53 27.36 -11.67 -4.39
C VAL A 53 27.34 -10.32 -5.11
N ASP A 54 28.52 -9.84 -5.53
CA ASP A 54 28.71 -8.48 -6.07
C ASP A 54 28.15 -7.36 -5.18
N SER A 55 28.29 -7.49 -3.85
CA SER A 55 27.75 -6.56 -2.84
C SER A 55 26.21 -6.45 -2.82
N LYS A 56 25.49 -7.41 -3.39
CA LYS A 56 24.03 -7.53 -3.27
C LYS A 56 23.65 -8.80 -2.50
N PRO A 57 22.65 -8.75 -1.60
CA PRO A 57 22.14 -9.93 -0.93
C PRO A 57 21.38 -10.82 -1.92
N ARG A 58 21.69 -12.12 -1.94
CA ARG A 58 21.05 -13.10 -2.83
C ARG A 58 20.81 -14.44 -2.14
N TYR A 59 19.66 -15.04 -2.42
CA TYR A 59 19.49 -16.48 -2.23
C TYR A 59 20.31 -17.24 -3.26
N VAL A 60 20.82 -18.40 -2.88
CA VAL A 60 21.56 -19.27 -3.79
C VAL A 60 20.85 -20.61 -3.92
N ALA A 61 20.61 -21.01 -5.17
CA ALA A 61 19.94 -22.27 -5.48
C ALA A 61 20.66 -23.03 -6.60
N SER A 62 20.62 -24.35 -6.54
CA SER A 62 21.28 -25.23 -7.50
C SER A 62 20.44 -26.47 -7.81
N THR A 63 20.67 -27.10 -8.95
CA THR A 63 20.12 -28.42 -9.28
C THR A 63 20.77 -29.54 -8.46
N SER A 64 21.89 -29.26 -7.78
CA SER A 64 22.69 -30.24 -7.03
C SER A 64 22.99 -29.73 -5.62
N ALA A 65 22.55 -30.50 -4.62
CA ALA A 65 22.88 -30.25 -3.21
C ALA A 65 24.39 -30.18 -2.97
N ASP A 66 25.16 -31.09 -3.57
CA ASP A 66 26.62 -31.14 -3.42
C ASP A 66 27.32 -29.90 -3.99
N THR A 67 26.82 -29.39 -5.12
CA THR A 67 27.34 -28.16 -5.74
C THR A 67 27.10 -26.96 -4.84
N LEU A 68 25.89 -26.86 -4.30
CA LEU A 68 25.49 -25.80 -3.37
C LEU A 68 26.33 -25.84 -2.09
N LEU A 69 26.50 -27.02 -1.48
CA LEU A 69 27.30 -27.19 -0.26
C LEU A 69 28.78 -26.86 -0.49
N LYS A 70 29.35 -27.26 -1.63
CA LYS A 70 30.73 -26.90 -2.00
C LYS A 70 30.92 -25.39 -2.17
N LEU A 71 29.96 -24.72 -2.79
CA LEU A 71 29.99 -23.26 -2.95
C LEU A 71 29.95 -22.55 -1.59
N LEU A 72 29.15 -23.07 -0.65
CA LEU A 72 28.95 -22.51 0.67
C LEU A 72 30.07 -22.84 1.67
N ALA A 73 30.88 -23.87 1.41
CA ALA A 73 32.00 -24.25 2.28
C ALA A 73 33.08 -23.15 2.41
N GLY A 74 33.11 -22.17 1.50
CA GLY A 74 34.00 -21.00 1.56
C GLY A 74 33.31 -19.69 1.97
N ALA A 75 32.00 -19.70 2.23
CA ALA A 75 31.24 -18.52 2.61
C ALA A 75 31.33 -18.28 4.13
N GLN A 76 31.59 -17.05 4.56
CA GLN A 76 31.42 -16.67 5.96
C GLN A 76 29.92 -16.64 6.27
N ILE A 77 29.45 -17.62 7.04
CA ILE A 77 28.12 -17.63 7.66
C ILE A 77 28.31 -17.04 9.07
N GLU A 78 27.35 -16.25 9.57
CA GLU A 78 27.45 -15.54 10.86
C GLU A 78 27.86 -16.45 12.04
N GLU A 79 28.65 -15.90 12.97
CA GLU A 79 29.36 -16.63 14.05
C GLU A 79 28.45 -17.41 15.01
N ASP A 80 27.17 -17.04 15.12
CA ASP A 80 26.22 -17.62 16.10
C ASP A 80 25.31 -18.72 15.53
N SER A 81 25.48 -19.10 14.26
CA SER A 81 24.72 -20.18 13.63
C SER A 81 25.48 -21.51 13.73
N GLU A 82 24.83 -22.60 14.16
CA GLU A 82 25.35 -23.93 13.86
C GLU A 82 25.29 -24.10 12.34
N ALA A 83 26.44 -23.94 11.69
CA ALA A 83 26.62 -23.93 10.24
C ALA A 83 26.39 -25.31 9.59
N VAL A 84 25.34 -26.04 9.99
CA VAL A 84 24.84 -27.19 9.25
C VAL A 84 23.98 -26.64 8.11
N VAL A 85 24.66 -26.28 7.02
CA VAL A 85 23.98 -25.93 5.77
C VAL A 85 23.21 -27.15 5.29
N LYS A 86 21.88 -27.05 5.28
CA LYS A 86 20.99 -28.08 4.71
C LYS A 86 20.52 -27.63 3.35
N ALA A 87 20.63 -28.52 2.36
CA ALA A 87 20.01 -28.35 1.06
C ALA A 87 18.57 -28.89 1.13
N LYS A 88 17.56 -28.03 0.92
CA LYS A 88 16.15 -28.45 0.81
C LYS A 88 15.64 -28.19 -0.60
N PRO A 89 14.88 -29.13 -1.21
CA PRO A 89 14.25 -28.88 -2.49
C PRO A 89 13.11 -27.87 -2.31
N LEU A 90 13.11 -26.85 -3.17
CA LEU A 90 12.07 -25.83 -3.27
C LEU A 90 11.79 -25.55 -4.74
N THR A 91 10.56 -25.16 -5.07
CA THR A 91 10.25 -24.76 -6.43
C THR A 91 10.90 -23.41 -6.75
N LEU A 92 11.27 -23.20 -8.02
CA LEU A 92 11.78 -21.91 -8.49
C LEU A 92 10.78 -20.77 -8.22
N ALA A 93 9.48 -21.04 -8.31
CA ALA A 93 8.43 -20.09 -7.95
C ALA A 93 8.51 -19.69 -6.47
N GLU A 94 8.69 -20.66 -5.57
CA GLU A 94 8.78 -20.38 -4.14
C GLU A 94 10.04 -19.54 -3.82
N LEU A 95 11.18 -19.88 -4.40
CA LEU A 95 12.41 -19.09 -4.27
C LEU A 95 12.29 -17.69 -4.86
N ALA A 96 11.71 -17.56 -6.05
CA ALA A 96 11.51 -16.29 -6.73
C ALA A 96 10.52 -15.38 -5.98
N ARG A 97 9.45 -15.96 -5.41
CA ARG A 97 8.47 -15.27 -4.57
C ARG A 97 9.15 -14.65 -3.35
N ASN A 98 9.93 -15.46 -2.63
CA ASN A 98 10.70 -14.98 -1.48
C ASN A 98 11.72 -13.92 -1.89
N ALA A 99 12.46 -14.14 -2.98
CA ALA A 99 13.44 -13.18 -3.49
C ALA A 99 12.79 -11.82 -3.78
N TYR A 100 11.65 -11.83 -4.49
CA TYR A 100 10.90 -10.64 -4.82
C TYR A 100 10.39 -9.89 -3.58
N LEU A 101 9.72 -10.58 -2.66
CA LEU A 101 9.12 -9.96 -1.47
C LEU A 101 10.17 -9.41 -0.50
N TYR A 102 11.30 -10.10 -0.33
CA TYR A 102 12.40 -9.64 0.51
C TYR A 102 13.39 -8.70 -0.20
N ARG A 103 13.13 -8.34 -1.46
CA ARG A 103 14.01 -7.50 -2.29
C ARG A 103 15.46 -8.01 -2.34
N VAL A 104 15.63 -9.33 -2.28
CA VAL A 104 16.92 -10.01 -2.48
C VAL A 104 16.98 -10.59 -3.88
N GLY A 105 18.20 -10.73 -4.42
CA GLY A 105 18.37 -11.44 -5.69
C GLY A 105 18.25 -12.95 -5.53
N LEU A 106 18.11 -13.66 -6.64
CA LEU A 106 18.26 -15.12 -6.69
C LEU A 106 19.41 -15.46 -7.63
N HIS A 107 20.38 -16.21 -7.13
CA HIS A 107 21.50 -16.74 -7.90
C HIS A 107 21.28 -18.23 -8.14
N LEU A 108 21.00 -18.58 -9.39
CA LEU A 108 20.93 -19.97 -9.85
C LEU A 108 22.32 -20.40 -10.29
N THR A 109 22.87 -21.44 -9.68
CA THR A 109 24.23 -21.95 -9.98
C THR A 109 24.19 -23.43 -10.35
N ASP A 110 24.93 -23.80 -11.39
CA ASP A 110 25.22 -25.20 -11.75
C ASP A 110 26.71 -25.32 -12.10
N GLY A 111 27.55 -25.44 -11.07
CA GLY A 111 29.00 -25.44 -11.21
C GLY A 111 29.57 -24.04 -11.41
N GLU A 112 30.41 -23.86 -12.44
CA GLU A 112 31.08 -22.58 -12.74
C GLU A 112 30.16 -21.57 -13.46
N THR A 113 29.00 -22.01 -13.95
CA THR A 113 28.02 -21.15 -14.62
C THR A 113 26.87 -20.78 -13.68
N GLY A 114 26.43 -19.53 -13.74
CA GLY A 114 25.30 -19.03 -12.96
C GLY A 114 24.42 -18.04 -13.73
N GLN A 115 23.20 -17.85 -13.22
CA GLN A 115 22.25 -16.84 -13.66
C GLN A 115 21.72 -16.06 -12.46
N TYR A 116 21.73 -14.72 -12.58
CA TYR A 116 21.14 -13.83 -11.59
C TYR A 116 19.72 -13.45 -12.01
N LEU A 117 18.79 -13.51 -11.06
CA LEU A 117 17.42 -13.08 -11.21
C LEU A 117 17.14 -12.00 -10.18
N GLU A 118 16.57 -10.88 -10.62
CA GLU A 118 16.15 -9.77 -9.77
C GLU A 118 14.94 -9.05 -10.37
N GLY A 119 14.21 -8.30 -9.54
CA GLY A 119 13.11 -7.43 -9.96
C GLY A 119 12.02 -8.16 -10.76
N ARG A 120 11.94 -7.87 -12.06
CA ARG A 120 10.89 -8.39 -12.96
C ARG A 120 10.92 -9.91 -13.10
N SER A 121 12.09 -10.53 -13.17
CA SER A 121 12.17 -11.98 -13.36
C SER A 121 11.73 -12.75 -12.12
N THR A 122 12.08 -12.26 -10.93
CA THR A 122 11.61 -12.84 -9.66
C THR A 122 10.13 -12.56 -9.43
N LEU A 123 9.62 -11.39 -9.83
CA LEU A 123 8.18 -11.09 -9.84
C LEU A 123 7.42 -12.06 -10.75
N ALA A 124 7.85 -12.20 -12.00
CA ALA A 124 7.20 -13.04 -12.99
C ALA A 124 7.16 -14.51 -12.52
N LEU A 125 8.31 -15.07 -12.14
CA LEU A 125 8.37 -16.47 -11.68
C LEU A 125 7.67 -16.69 -10.34
N GLY A 126 7.75 -15.73 -9.43
CA GLY A 126 7.33 -15.89 -8.03
C GLY A 126 5.87 -15.53 -7.76
N MET A 127 5.32 -14.54 -8.48
CA MET A 127 4.00 -13.97 -8.21
C MET A 127 2.98 -14.26 -9.31
N THR A 128 3.36 -14.95 -10.39
CA THR A 128 2.45 -15.22 -11.52
C THR A 128 2.26 -16.70 -11.81
N ALA A 129 1.13 -17.06 -12.42
CA ALA A 129 0.86 -18.40 -12.92
C ALA A 129 0.00 -18.37 -14.17
N ILE A 130 0.19 -19.38 -15.01
CA ILE A 130 -0.78 -19.77 -16.04
C ILE A 130 -1.85 -20.60 -15.34
N VAL A 131 -3.10 -20.17 -15.42
CA VAL A 131 -4.25 -20.90 -14.87
C VAL A 131 -5.28 -21.17 -15.97
N GLU A 132 -6.08 -22.21 -15.77
CA GLU A 132 -7.18 -22.62 -16.65
C GLU A 132 -8.50 -22.44 -15.88
N PRO A 133 -9.27 -21.36 -16.13
CA PRO A 133 -10.58 -21.15 -15.50
C PRO A 133 -11.61 -22.19 -15.97
N GLN A 134 -12.66 -22.44 -15.19
CA GLN A 134 -13.66 -23.50 -15.45
C GLN A 134 -14.40 -23.38 -16.81
N GLU A 135 -14.36 -22.22 -17.47
CA GLU A 135 -15.07 -21.95 -18.74
C GLU A 135 -14.18 -21.45 -19.90
N GLY A 136 -12.84 -21.49 -19.78
CA GLY A 136 -12.01 -20.61 -20.63
C GLY A 136 -10.63 -21.10 -21.10
N LYS A 137 -10.02 -20.24 -21.92
CA LYS A 137 -8.61 -20.29 -22.35
C LYS A 137 -7.68 -20.00 -21.17
N GLU A 138 -6.44 -20.46 -21.26
CA GLU A 138 -5.38 -20.13 -20.30
C GLU A 138 -5.26 -18.61 -20.07
N VAL A 139 -5.24 -18.22 -18.80
CA VAL A 139 -5.06 -16.85 -18.33
C VAL A 139 -3.76 -16.80 -17.52
N VAL A 140 -3.04 -15.68 -17.61
CA VAL A 140 -1.84 -15.47 -16.78
C VAL A 140 -2.20 -14.48 -15.68
N TYR A 141 -2.37 -14.96 -14.45
CA TYR A 141 -2.61 -14.06 -13.32
C TYR A 141 -1.30 -13.70 -12.63
N GLN A 142 -1.19 -12.44 -12.22
CA GLN A 142 -0.27 -11.98 -11.20
C GLN A 142 -1.05 -11.78 -9.90
N ALA A 143 -0.56 -12.35 -8.81
CA ALA A 143 -1.16 -12.22 -7.49
C ALA A 143 -0.45 -11.16 -6.65
N GLN A 144 -1.24 -10.42 -5.88
CA GLN A 144 -0.82 -9.71 -4.69
C GLN A 144 -1.45 -10.41 -3.48
N VAL A 145 -0.63 -10.66 -2.47
CA VAL A 145 -0.98 -11.48 -1.32
C VAL A 145 -0.99 -10.59 -0.09
N PHE A 146 -2.11 -10.57 0.65
CA PHE A 146 -2.21 -9.76 1.86
C PHE A 146 -1.60 -10.49 3.06
N SER A 147 -0.77 -9.78 3.82
CA SER A 147 -0.25 -10.15 5.14
C SER A 147 -1.08 -9.46 6.21
N PHE A 148 -1.24 -10.09 7.39
CA PHE A 148 -2.08 -9.58 8.46
C PHE A 148 -1.29 -9.45 9.76
N GLU A 149 -1.59 -8.43 10.57
CA GLU A 149 -1.07 -8.32 11.94
C GLU A 149 -1.55 -9.50 12.79
N GLN A 150 -0.70 -9.97 13.70
CA GLN A 150 -1.10 -10.92 14.74
C GLN A 150 -1.85 -10.18 15.85
N MET A 151 -3.18 -10.29 15.85
CA MET A 151 -4.04 -9.71 16.88
C MET A 151 -4.37 -10.77 17.94
N SER A 152 -4.20 -10.43 19.23
CA SER A 152 -4.40 -11.37 20.35
C SER A 152 -5.86 -11.80 20.56
N GLU A 153 -6.83 -10.97 20.20
CA GLU A 153 -8.25 -11.19 20.54
C GLU A 153 -9.13 -11.60 19.34
N ALA A 154 -8.79 -11.17 18.11
CA ALA A 154 -9.56 -11.46 16.90
C ALA A 154 -9.24 -12.83 16.25
N GLY A 155 -8.13 -13.46 16.66
CA GLY A 155 -7.51 -14.55 15.92
C GLY A 155 -6.74 -14.02 14.71
N ALA A 156 -5.53 -14.53 14.51
CA ALA A 156 -4.70 -14.13 13.38
C ALA A 156 -5.28 -14.66 12.06
N LEU A 157 -5.54 -13.75 11.12
CA LEU A 157 -5.79 -14.15 9.73
C LEU A 157 -4.48 -14.71 9.16
N PRO A 158 -4.50 -15.89 8.53
CA PRO A 158 -3.27 -16.46 7.97
C PRO A 158 -2.77 -15.62 6.79
N TYR A 159 -1.46 -15.62 6.59
CA TYR A 159 -0.85 -15.01 5.41
C TYR A 159 -1.51 -15.52 4.13
N GLY A 160 -1.91 -14.60 3.24
CA GLY A 160 -2.54 -14.94 1.98
C GLY A 160 -3.95 -15.51 2.08
N ALA A 161 -4.63 -15.34 3.22
CA ALA A 161 -6.06 -15.61 3.36
C ALA A 161 -6.91 -14.82 2.35
N VAL A 162 -6.41 -13.66 1.90
CA VAL A 162 -6.99 -12.87 0.80
C VAL A 162 -5.88 -12.56 -0.20
N GLN A 163 -6.23 -12.61 -1.48
CA GLN A 163 -5.35 -12.34 -2.60
C GLN A 163 -6.08 -11.49 -3.64
N TYR A 164 -5.36 -10.60 -4.30
CA TYR A 164 -5.85 -9.80 -5.42
C TYR A 164 -5.12 -10.24 -6.69
N TRP A 165 -5.86 -10.67 -7.71
CA TRP A 165 -5.30 -11.20 -8.95
C TRP A 165 -5.63 -10.29 -10.12
N VAL A 166 -4.60 -9.93 -10.88
CA VAL A 166 -4.70 -9.11 -12.09
C VAL A 166 -4.22 -9.91 -13.30
N ASP A 167 -4.86 -9.70 -14.45
CA ASP A 167 -4.39 -10.26 -15.72
C ASP A 167 -3.02 -9.65 -16.04
N SER A 168 -1.99 -10.50 -15.97
CA SER A 168 -0.63 -10.10 -16.27
C SER A 168 -0.57 -9.94 -17.78
N SER A 169 -0.41 -8.70 -18.26
CA SER A 169 -0.32 -8.36 -19.69
C SER A 169 0.90 -8.96 -20.42
N LEU A 170 1.52 -9.98 -19.82
CA LEU A 170 2.58 -10.82 -20.35
C LEU A 170 2.03 -11.65 -21.51
N SER A 171 1.89 -10.99 -22.65
CA SER A 171 1.66 -11.53 -23.99
C SER A 171 0.52 -12.55 -24.07
N HIS A 172 -0.67 -12.05 -24.41
CA HIS A 172 -1.73 -12.88 -24.97
C HIS A 172 -1.19 -13.67 -26.17
N SER A 173 -1.46 -14.98 -26.22
CA SER A 173 -1.30 -15.74 -27.46
C SER A 173 -2.02 -15.01 -28.58
N SER A 174 -1.36 -14.84 -29.73
CA SER A 174 -1.91 -14.19 -30.92
C SER A 174 -3.32 -14.72 -31.22
N GLY A 175 -4.35 -13.89 -30.96
CA GLY A 175 -5.77 -14.26 -31.11
C GLY A 175 -6.65 -14.12 -29.85
N GLN A 176 -6.14 -13.57 -28.75
CA GLN A 176 -6.96 -13.15 -27.61
C GLN A 176 -7.36 -11.68 -27.80
N ASP A 177 -8.67 -11.39 -27.79
CA ASP A 177 -9.17 -10.03 -27.69
C ASP A 177 -8.58 -9.40 -26.42
N SER A 178 -7.98 -8.21 -26.57
CA SER A 178 -7.31 -7.44 -25.53
C SER A 178 -8.25 -6.87 -24.46
N SER A 179 -9.44 -7.45 -24.27
CA SER A 179 -10.28 -7.09 -23.13
C SER A 179 -9.60 -7.64 -21.88
N LYS A 180 -8.79 -6.80 -21.23
CA LYS A 180 -8.19 -7.08 -19.92
C LYS A 180 -9.27 -7.71 -19.04
N LEU A 181 -9.03 -8.92 -18.55
CA LEU A 181 -9.97 -9.52 -17.60
C LEU A 181 -10.08 -8.61 -16.39
N ALA A 182 -11.30 -8.49 -15.86
CA ALA A 182 -11.50 -7.73 -14.64
C ALA A 182 -10.66 -8.38 -13.53
N PRO A 183 -9.98 -7.58 -12.70
CA PRO A 183 -9.23 -8.10 -11.58
C PRO A 183 -10.17 -8.76 -10.58
N ILE A 184 -9.68 -9.76 -9.84
CA ILE A 184 -10.49 -10.53 -8.89
C ILE A 184 -9.84 -10.59 -7.53
N TYR A 185 -10.65 -10.45 -6.49
CA TYR A 185 -10.25 -10.82 -5.13
C TYR A 185 -10.63 -12.27 -4.89
N VAL A 186 -9.72 -13.03 -4.30
CA VAL A 186 -9.93 -14.42 -3.89
C VAL A 186 -9.68 -14.53 -2.40
N PHE A 187 -10.54 -15.26 -1.68
CA PHE A 187 -10.41 -15.45 -0.23
C PHE A 187 -10.58 -16.89 0.20
N ASP A 188 -9.98 -17.23 1.34
CA ASP A 188 -10.12 -18.51 2.03
C ASP A 188 -11.50 -18.61 2.70
N ASP A 189 -12.42 -19.33 2.09
CA ASP A 189 -13.80 -19.46 2.52
C ASP A 189 -14.00 -20.42 3.71
N GLN A 190 -12.92 -21.00 4.24
CA GLN A 190 -12.95 -21.76 5.51
C GLN A 190 -12.98 -20.83 6.73
N LEU A 191 -12.69 -19.54 6.56
CA LEU A 191 -12.71 -18.52 7.61
C LEU A 191 -14.10 -17.85 7.71
N ASP A 192 -14.49 -17.45 8.91
CA ASP A 192 -15.75 -16.72 9.14
C ASP A 192 -15.63 -15.24 8.78
N TRP A 193 -15.74 -14.92 7.49
CA TRP A 193 -15.73 -13.55 6.97
C TRP A 193 -16.93 -12.70 7.38
N ARG A 194 -17.90 -13.24 8.15
CA ARG A 194 -18.95 -12.45 8.79
C ARG A 194 -18.54 -11.91 10.15
N ASN A 195 -17.39 -12.35 10.68
CA ASN A 195 -16.83 -11.84 11.92
C ASN A 195 -16.50 -10.34 11.78
N PRO A 196 -17.10 -9.43 12.59
CA PRO A 196 -16.83 -8.00 12.51
C PRO A 196 -15.37 -7.63 12.83
N LEU A 197 -14.62 -8.53 13.48
CA LEU A 197 -13.20 -8.36 13.74
C LEU A 197 -12.34 -8.54 12.48
N PHE A 198 -12.85 -9.13 11.39
CA PHE A 198 -12.12 -9.23 10.12
C PHE A 198 -12.38 -8.02 9.20
N PRO A 199 -11.42 -7.61 8.36
CA PRO A 199 -11.66 -6.64 7.30
C PRO A 199 -12.83 -7.05 6.40
N GLU A 200 -13.60 -6.08 5.91
CA GLU A 200 -14.71 -6.37 4.99
C GLU A 200 -14.14 -6.81 3.63
N LEU A 201 -14.65 -7.93 3.09
CA LEU A 201 -14.29 -8.39 1.75
C LEU A 201 -14.81 -7.40 0.68
N PRO A 202 -14.06 -7.17 -0.42
CA PRO A 202 -14.54 -6.33 -1.51
C PRO A 202 -15.75 -6.95 -2.22
N ASP A 203 -16.58 -6.10 -2.82
CA ASP A 203 -17.70 -6.55 -3.64
C ASP A 203 -17.21 -7.44 -4.79
N GLY A 204 -17.84 -8.59 -4.97
CA GLY A 204 -17.49 -9.56 -6.02
C GLY A 204 -16.26 -10.42 -5.72
N ALA A 205 -15.70 -10.37 -4.50
CA ALA A 205 -14.68 -11.31 -4.07
C ALA A 205 -15.17 -12.77 -4.19
N LYS A 206 -14.29 -13.66 -4.66
CA LYS A 206 -14.60 -15.06 -4.94
C LYS A 206 -14.08 -15.99 -3.83
N PRO A 207 -14.91 -16.92 -3.32
CA PRO A 207 -14.44 -17.93 -2.38
C PRO A 207 -13.57 -18.96 -3.10
N LEU A 208 -12.50 -19.43 -2.44
CA LEU A 208 -11.56 -20.41 -2.96
C LEU A 208 -12.26 -21.66 -3.51
N ASN A 209 -13.29 -22.18 -2.82
CA ASN A 209 -14.02 -23.37 -3.23
C ASN A 209 -14.77 -23.24 -4.60
N THR A 210 -15.01 -22.02 -5.10
CA THR A 210 -15.66 -21.79 -6.40
C THR A 210 -14.69 -21.77 -7.57
N LEU A 211 -13.39 -21.71 -7.29
CA LEU A 211 -12.37 -21.64 -8.31
C LEU A 211 -12.13 -22.99 -9.00
N SER A 212 -11.50 -22.96 -10.18
CA SER A 212 -11.03 -24.18 -10.86
C SER A 212 -9.87 -24.84 -10.07
N PRO A 213 -9.56 -26.13 -10.31
CA PRO A 213 -8.43 -26.78 -9.64
C PRO A 213 -7.07 -26.10 -9.87
N SER A 214 -6.85 -25.51 -11.05
CA SER A 214 -5.60 -24.78 -11.34
C SER A 214 -5.53 -23.45 -10.61
N GLU A 215 -6.66 -22.74 -10.51
CA GLU A 215 -6.79 -21.51 -9.72
C GLU A 215 -6.63 -21.80 -8.22
N GLN A 216 -7.22 -22.88 -7.70
CA GLN A 216 -7.02 -23.32 -6.31
C GLN A 216 -5.56 -23.63 -6.03
N ALA A 217 -4.87 -24.33 -6.93
CA ALA A 217 -3.44 -24.63 -6.77
C ALA A 217 -2.59 -23.34 -6.75
N PHE A 218 -2.94 -22.34 -7.55
CA PHE A 218 -2.27 -21.03 -7.53
C PHE A 218 -2.50 -20.31 -6.20
N PHE A 219 -3.75 -20.26 -5.72
CA PHE A 219 -4.07 -19.66 -4.42
C PHE A 219 -3.28 -20.33 -3.29
N GLU A 220 -3.28 -21.66 -3.24
CA GLU A 220 -2.59 -22.44 -2.20
C GLU A 220 -1.07 -22.24 -2.24
N ARG A 221 -0.48 -22.16 -3.45
CA ARG A 221 0.94 -21.83 -3.61
C ARG A 221 1.26 -20.46 -3.03
N MET A 222 0.40 -19.47 -3.26
CA MET A 222 0.56 -18.11 -2.73
C MET A 222 0.33 -18.00 -1.23
N ARG A 223 -0.56 -18.82 -0.66
CA ARG A 223 -0.86 -18.87 0.79
C ARG A 223 0.25 -19.51 1.63
N ARG A 224 1.16 -20.28 1.03
CA ARG A 224 2.29 -20.88 1.77
C ARG A 224 3.10 -19.80 2.50
N PRO A 225 3.48 -20.02 3.77
CA PRO A 225 4.38 -19.10 4.49
C PRO A 225 5.66 -18.80 3.71
N LEU A 226 6.24 -17.63 3.97
CA LEU A 226 7.53 -17.25 3.40
C LEU A 226 8.66 -18.00 4.12
N LEU A 227 9.79 -18.19 3.42
CA LEU A 227 10.93 -19.01 3.84
C LEU A 227 11.75 -18.37 4.95
N LEU A 228 11.86 -17.04 4.93
CA LEU A 228 12.22 -16.33 6.12
C LEU A 228 10.93 -16.22 6.94
N SER A 229 10.90 -16.85 8.12
CA SER A 229 10.31 -16.10 9.20
C SER A 229 11.23 -14.88 9.33
N TRP A 230 10.80 -13.73 8.83
CA TRP A 230 10.78 -12.69 9.83
C TRP A 230 10.03 -13.38 10.98
N ASP A 231 10.69 -13.60 12.11
CA ASP A 231 10.02 -13.07 13.27
C ASP A 231 9.65 -11.68 12.77
N GLU A 232 8.39 -11.51 12.34
CA GLU A 232 7.75 -10.21 12.36
C GLU A 232 7.75 -9.94 13.86
N ALA A 233 8.94 -9.69 14.42
CA ALA A 233 9.16 -8.95 15.60
C ALA A 233 8.37 -7.73 15.22
N SER A 234 7.15 -7.68 15.77
CA SER A 234 6.37 -6.48 15.96
C SER A 234 7.40 -5.39 15.92
N ILE A 235 7.41 -4.57 14.86
CA ILE A 235 8.40 -3.50 14.76
C ILE A 235 8.04 -2.61 15.94
N GLU A 236 8.59 -2.95 17.09
CA GLU A 236 8.41 -2.22 18.30
C GLU A 236 9.22 -0.98 18.03
N PRO A 237 8.59 0.19 18.17
CA PRO A 237 9.26 1.42 17.87
C PRO A 237 10.59 1.44 18.63
N ILE A 238 11.66 1.72 17.90
CA ILE A 238 13.05 1.70 18.41
C ILE A 238 13.16 2.59 19.67
N VAL A 239 12.27 3.59 19.79
CA VAL A 239 12.08 4.41 20.98
C VAL A 239 10.67 4.19 21.53
N PRO A 240 10.52 3.77 22.81
CA PRO A 240 9.22 3.70 23.46
C PRO A 240 8.60 5.10 23.55
N GLU A 241 7.49 5.33 22.86
CA GLU A 241 6.72 6.57 22.99
C GLU A 241 5.68 6.48 24.10
N SER A 242 5.32 7.64 24.65
CA SER A 242 4.11 7.71 25.47
C SER A 242 2.91 7.32 24.61
N PRO A 243 2.07 6.37 25.05
CA PRO A 243 0.90 5.96 24.28
C PRO A 243 0.04 7.17 23.95
N TYR A 244 -0.38 7.26 22.69
CA TYR A 244 -1.39 8.23 22.30
C TYR A 244 -2.67 7.95 23.09
N ARG A 245 -3.21 9.01 23.70
CA ARG A 245 -4.46 8.99 24.45
C ARG A 245 -5.46 9.87 23.75
N ASN A 246 -6.69 9.40 23.63
CA ASN A 246 -7.80 10.16 23.09
C ASN A 246 -8.97 10.10 24.06
N SER A 247 -9.61 11.21 24.38
CA SER A 247 -10.74 11.20 25.33
C SER A 247 -12.06 10.71 24.70
N LEU A 248 -12.11 10.53 23.38
CA LEU A 248 -13.29 10.05 22.64
C LEU A 248 -13.30 8.52 22.48
N ILE A 249 -12.15 7.86 22.66
CA ILE A 249 -11.95 6.43 22.45
C ILE A 249 -11.30 5.86 23.71
N GLU A 250 -11.76 4.70 24.19
CA GLU A 250 -11.15 4.06 25.37
C GLU A 250 -9.68 3.68 25.13
N GLU A 251 -8.86 3.62 26.19
CA GLU A 251 -7.41 3.42 26.03
C GLU A 251 -7.04 2.00 25.55
N ASN A 252 -7.77 0.96 26.00
CA ASN A 252 -7.51 -0.45 25.64
C ASN A 252 -7.49 -0.73 24.12
N PRO A 253 -8.47 -0.29 23.31
CA PRO A 253 -8.49 -0.55 21.87
C PRO A 253 -7.38 0.17 21.08
N LEU A 254 -6.68 1.14 21.65
CA LEU A 254 -5.67 1.95 20.94
C LEU A 254 -4.28 1.30 20.86
N SER A 255 -4.07 0.12 21.44
CA SER A 255 -2.76 -0.55 21.47
C SER A 255 -2.17 -0.77 20.06
N HIS A 256 -2.96 -1.27 19.12
CA HIS A 256 -2.53 -1.50 17.73
C HIS A 256 -2.32 -0.20 16.96
N PHE A 257 -3.17 0.79 17.21
CA PHE A 257 -2.99 2.13 16.65
C PHE A 257 -1.68 2.75 17.13
N ASN A 258 -1.34 2.61 18.41
CA ASN A 258 -0.10 3.13 18.99
C ASN A 258 1.16 2.54 18.34
N LYS A 259 1.15 1.23 18.00
CA LYS A 259 2.23 0.60 17.25
C LYS A 259 2.42 1.26 15.88
N LEU A 260 1.34 1.37 15.09
CA LEU A 260 1.37 1.99 13.77
C LEU A 260 1.74 3.48 13.81
N ARG A 261 1.20 4.23 14.77
CA ARG A 261 1.53 5.65 14.96
C ARG A 261 3.02 5.84 15.23
N ALA A 262 3.61 5.01 16.08
CA ALA A 262 5.03 5.09 16.38
C ALA A 262 5.90 4.75 15.16
N LEU A 263 5.50 3.78 14.33
CA LEU A 263 6.17 3.52 13.04
C LEU A 263 6.12 4.72 12.11
N ILE A 264 4.97 5.36 11.99
CA ILE A 264 4.83 6.57 11.16
C ILE A 264 5.67 7.71 11.72
N ASN A 265 5.74 7.85 13.04
CA ASN A 265 6.53 8.89 13.67
C ASN A 265 8.04 8.70 13.53
N HIS A 266 8.52 7.46 13.52
CA HIS A 266 9.94 7.16 13.47
C HIS A 266 10.47 6.92 12.05
N ASP A 267 9.67 6.32 11.17
CA ASP A 267 10.15 5.84 9.86
C ASP A 267 9.63 6.67 8.69
N ILE A 268 8.59 7.50 8.90
CA ILE A 268 7.95 8.27 7.83
C ILE A 268 8.10 9.77 8.07
N VAL A 269 7.59 10.30 9.18
CA VAL A 269 7.52 11.75 9.42
C VAL A 269 8.77 12.21 10.19
N PRO A 270 9.62 13.09 9.61
CA PRO A 270 10.82 13.55 10.30
C PRO A 270 10.52 14.61 11.37
N SER A 271 11.57 15.22 11.93
CA SER A 271 11.43 16.33 12.88
C SER A 271 10.76 17.55 12.22
N ALA A 272 10.13 18.44 13.00
CA ALA A 272 9.36 19.54 12.41
C ALA A 272 10.23 20.51 11.59
N ASN A 273 11.50 20.64 11.97
CA ASN A 273 12.49 21.45 11.26
C ASN A 273 12.82 20.90 9.86
N ASP A 274 12.58 19.62 9.62
CA ASP A 274 12.84 18.94 8.34
C ASP A 274 11.59 18.86 7.45
N ILE A 275 10.47 19.41 7.90
CA ILE A 275 9.22 19.52 7.15
C ILE A 275 9.12 20.91 6.54
N SER A 276 9.14 20.97 5.21
CA SER A 276 9.04 22.19 4.43
C SER A 276 7.58 22.47 4.07
N LEU A 277 7.13 23.67 4.41
CA LEU A 277 5.83 24.24 4.10
C LEU A 277 6.02 25.34 3.05
N ASN A 278 5.65 25.08 1.80
CA ASN A 278 5.73 26.09 0.74
C ASN A 278 4.36 26.74 0.52
N VAL A 279 4.24 28.00 0.92
CA VAL A 279 3.00 28.80 0.81
C VAL A 279 3.08 29.72 -0.40
N THR A 280 2.19 29.52 -1.36
CA THR A 280 2.15 30.30 -2.61
C THR A 280 0.89 31.13 -2.69
N ALA A 281 1.02 32.42 -2.98
CA ALA A 281 -0.14 33.27 -3.29
C ALA A 281 -0.62 33.03 -4.72
N ILE A 282 -1.93 32.88 -4.86
CA ILE A 282 -2.59 32.64 -6.14
C ILE A 282 -3.01 33.98 -6.72
N ALA A 283 -2.68 34.20 -7.98
CA ALA A 283 -3.08 35.41 -8.68
C ALA A 283 -4.62 35.49 -8.80
N PRO A 284 -5.22 36.67 -8.62
CA PRO A 284 -6.66 36.87 -8.87
C PRO A 284 -7.06 36.42 -10.27
N LEU A 285 -8.22 35.76 -10.38
CA LEU A 285 -8.75 35.40 -11.69
C LEU A 285 -9.30 36.66 -12.37
N LYS A 286 -9.16 36.71 -13.69
CA LYS A 286 -9.58 37.88 -14.47
C LYS A 286 -11.10 38.08 -14.36
N GLY A 287 -11.52 39.21 -13.79
CA GLY A 287 -12.93 39.56 -13.61
C GLY A 287 -13.46 39.34 -12.19
N GLU A 288 -12.60 38.90 -11.26
CA GLU A 288 -12.96 38.85 -9.84
C GLU A 288 -13.11 40.25 -9.23
N PRO A 289 -14.03 40.43 -8.26
CA PRO A 289 -14.17 41.65 -7.48
C PRO A 289 -12.86 42.06 -6.80
N ALA A 290 -12.62 43.37 -6.65
CA ALA A 290 -11.41 43.89 -6.02
C ALA A 290 -11.29 43.55 -4.53
N ASP A 291 -12.39 43.18 -3.89
CA ASP A 291 -12.51 42.77 -2.50
C ASP A 291 -12.42 41.25 -2.29
N THR A 292 -12.11 40.48 -3.34
CA THR A 292 -11.87 39.03 -3.23
C THR A 292 -10.72 38.79 -2.25
N PRO A 293 -10.88 37.92 -1.25
CA PRO A 293 -9.83 37.65 -0.27
C PRO A 293 -8.57 37.12 -0.95
N GLU A 294 -7.40 37.43 -0.38
CA GLU A 294 -6.13 36.86 -0.81
C GLU A 294 -6.18 35.32 -0.63
N ARG A 295 -5.69 34.59 -1.64
CA ARG A 295 -5.82 33.14 -1.74
C ARG A 295 -4.47 32.46 -1.75
N TRP A 296 -4.25 31.51 -0.84
CA TRP A 296 -2.99 30.81 -0.68
C TRP A 296 -3.17 29.30 -0.86
N GLU A 297 -2.14 28.67 -1.42
CA GLU A 297 -1.94 27.22 -1.47
C GLU A 297 -0.78 26.85 -0.54
N LEU A 298 -0.85 25.67 0.09
CA LEU A 298 0.23 25.11 0.89
C LEU A 298 0.61 23.73 0.35
N MET A 299 1.87 23.58 -0.03
CA MET A 299 2.49 22.31 -0.36
C MET A 299 3.35 21.85 0.81
N VAL A 300 3.17 20.60 1.24
CA VAL A 300 3.96 20.00 2.33
C VAL A 300 4.96 19.02 1.72
N SER A 301 6.23 19.13 2.10
CA SER A 301 7.26 18.20 1.63
C SER A 301 8.29 17.91 2.69
N PHE A 302 8.83 16.70 2.69
CA PHE A 302 9.90 16.29 3.59
C PHE A 302 10.67 15.09 3.03
N THR A 303 11.83 14.81 3.61
CA THR A 303 12.58 13.56 3.33
C THR A 303 12.38 12.62 4.50
N MET A 304 11.79 11.45 4.25
CA MET A 304 11.65 10.38 5.22
C MET A 304 13.03 9.93 5.72
N PRO A 305 13.15 9.39 6.93
CA PRO A 305 14.38 8.80 7.47
C PRO A 305 15.06 7.77 6.55
N THR A 306 14.28 7.09 5.71
CA THR A 306 14.77 6.17 4.67
C THR A 306 15.48 6.85 3.49
N GLY A 307 15.52 8.18 3.46
CA GLY A 307 16.06 8.99 2.36
C GLY A 307 15.07 9.26 1.22
N MET A 308 13.86 8.71 1.30
CA MET A 308 12.80 8.92 0.31
C MET A 308 12.12 10.26 0.51
N LYS A 309 11.87 11.00 -0.57
CA LYS A 309 11.08 12.24 -0.50
C LYS A 309 9.59 11.92 -0.42
N ALA A 310 8.86 12.70 0.37
CA ALA A 310 7.41 12.78 0.38
C ALA A 310 7.01 14.17 -0.11
N LEU A 311 6.04 14.20 -1.03
CA LEU A 311 5.46 15.43 -1.54
C LEU A 311 3.94 15.31 -1.44
N PHE A 312 3.33 16.24 -0.73
CA PHE A 312 1.89 16.36 -0.64
C PHE A 312 1.47 17.63 -1.37
N GLU A 313 0.79 17.43 -2.49
CA GLU A 313 0.34 18.53 -3.33
C GLU A 313 -0.86 19.23 -2.68
N PRO A 314 -1.02 20.55 -2.91
CA PRO A 314 -2.25 21.21 -2.55
C PRO A 314 -3.40 20.58 -3.33
N ASP A 315 -4.44 20.18 -2.61
CA ASP A 315 -5.76 19.93 -3.20
C ASP A 315 -6.23 21.22 -3.90
N PRO A 316 -6.80 21.20 -5.12
CA PRO A 316 -7.18 22.37 -5.94
C PRO A 316 -7.96 23.52 -5.26
N ASP A 317 -8.36 23.37 -4.00
CA ASP A 317 -9.01 24.40 -3.22
C ASP A 317 -7.97 25.30 -2.52
N TRP A 318 -7.90 26.51 -3.03
CA TRP A 318 -7.21 27.61 -2.38
C TRP A 318 -7.86 27.97 -1.04
N ILE A 319 -7.07 28.47 -0.11
CA ILE A 319 -7.55 28.85 1.22
C ILE A 319 -7.36 30.37 1.39
N PRO A 320 -8.36 31.09 1.95
CA PRO A 320 -8.18 32.49 2.32
C PRO A 320 -6.96 32.69 3.24
N ALA A 321 -6.08 33.63 2.88
CA ALA A 321 -4.87 33.95 3.65
C ALA A 321 -5.16 34.35 5.10
N SER A 322 -6.35 34.89 5.37
CA SER A 322 -6.81 35.23 6.72
C SER A 322 -6.93 33.99 7.62
N LEU A 323 -7.27 32.82 7.08
CA LEU A 323 -7.40 31.57 7.85
C LEU A 323 -6.05 30.94 8.18
N PHE A 324 -5.06 31.13 7.29
CA PHE A 324 -3.66 30.81 7.58
C PHE A 324 -3.15 31.68 8.74
N LYS A 325 -3.26 33.00 8.59
CA LYS A 325 -2.78 34.00 9.57
C LYS A 325 -3.46 33.89 10.94
N ALA A 326 -4.69 33.38 10.97
CA ALA A 326 -5.43 33.17 12.22
C ALA A 326 -4.92 31.97 13.03
N ASN A 327 -4.05 31.12 12.46
CA ASN A 327 -3.57 29.90 13.10
C ASN A 327 -2.08 29.94 13.41
N ALA A 328 -1.73 29.89 14.70
CA ALA A 328 -0.34 29.96 15.13
C ALA A 328 0.54 28.76 14.68
N ALA A 329 -0.06 27.64 14.25
CA ALA A 329 0.69 26.48 13.77
C ALA A 329 0.98 26.54 12.27
N LEU A 330 0.41 27.50 11.55
CA LEU A 330 0.57 27.69 10.10
C LEU A 330 1.34 28.99 9.79
N PRO A 331 1.96 29.10 8.60
CA PRO A 331 2.66 30.32 8.21
C PRO A 331 1.72 31.51 8.04
N ASP A 332 2.16 32.69 8.48
CA ASP A 332 1.45 33.97 8.36
C ASP A 332 1.87 34.79 7.12
N THR A 333 2.80 34.25 6.33
CA THR A 333 3.44 34.86 5.16
C THR A 333 3.67 33.82 4.06
N THR A 334 3.85 34.28 2.82
CA THR A 334 4.19 33.41 1.68
C THR A 334 5.67 33.04 1.68
N GLY A 335 6.04 31.99 0.93
CA GLY A 335 7.40 31.48 0.83
C GLY A 335 7.56 30.10 1.49
N ILE A 336 8.81 29.72 1.73
CA ILE A 336 9.17 28.43 2.32
C ILE A 336 9.36 28.60 3.83
N HIS A 337 8.64 27.80 4.60
CA HIS A 337 8.64 27.80 6.06
C HIS A 337 8.93 26.40 6.58
N ILE A 338 9.28 26.32 7.86
CA ILE A 338 9.37 25.05 8.59
C ILE A 338 8.04 24.77 9.30
N ALA A 339 7.72 23.50 9.53
CA ALA A 339 6.55 23.14 10.31
C ALA A 339 6.72 23.48 11.80
N SER A 340 5.61 23.74 12.48
CA SER A 340 5.57 23.71 13.95
C SER A 340 5.45 22.27 14.46
N GLU A 341 5.86 21.99 15.70
CA GLU A 341 5.66 20.66 16.30
C GLU A 341 4.18 20.27 16.40
N ALA A 342 3.28 21.24 16.64
CA ALA A 342 1.84 20.97 16.63
C ALA A 342 1.33 20.49 15.26
N LEU A 343 1.82 21.11 14.17
CA LEU A 343 1.48 20.67 12.82
C LEU A 343 2.12 19.31 12.50
N ARG A 344 3.38 19.09 12.88
CA ARG A 344 4.05 17.80 12.72
C ARG A 344 3.27 16.68 13.40
N GLU A 345 2.94 16.82 14.67
CA GLU A 345 2.16 15.82 15.42
C GLU A 345 0.79 15.58 14.78
N ARG A 346 0.17 16.64 14.23
CA ARG A 346 -1.08 16.50 13.47
C ARG A 346 -0.88 15.68 12.19
N ILE A 347 0.21 15.88 11.44
CA ILE A 347 0.55 15.09 10.25
C ILE A 347 0.74 13.62 10.63
N VAL A 348 1.49 13.33 11.71
CA VAL A 348 1.71 11.97 12.22
C VAL A 348 0.37 11.29 12.51
N ASN A 349 -0.49 11.93 13.29
CA ASN A 349 -1.79 11.36 13.66
C ASN A 349 -2.73 11.22 12.45
N HIS A 350 -2.69 12.17 11.51
CA HIS A 350 -3.49 12.11 10.28
C HIS A 350 -3.11 10.90 9.42
N LEU A 351 -1.82 10.71 9.17
CA LEU A 351 -1.31 9.56 8.42
C LEU A 351 -1.60 8.26 9.19
N ALA A 352 -1.38 8.23 10.50
CA ALA A 352 -1.63 7.06 11.33
C ALA A 352 -3.07 6.58 11.26
N TRP A 353 -4.05 7.46 11.44
CA TRP A 353 -5.45 7.07 11.35
C TRP A 353 -5.87 6.67 9.94
N SER A 354 -5.31 7.32 8.92
CA SER A 354 -5.55 6.98 7.52
C SER A 354 -5.02 5.58 7.19
N PHE A 355 -3.79 5.26 7.61
CA PHE A 355 -3.19 3.94 7.42
C PHE A 355 -3.95 2.89 8.23
N PHE A 356 -4.30 3.22 9.47
CA PHE A 356 -5.03 2.33 10.36
C PHE A 356 -6.38 1.92 9.78
N GLN A 357 -7.13 2.87 9.22
CA GLN A 357 -8.37 2.57 8.50
C GLN A 357 -8.11 1.78 7.22
N LYS A 358 -7.08 2.16 6.44
CA LYS A 358 -6.73 1.45 5.21
C LYS A 358 -6.37 -0.02 5.48
N GLY A 359 -5.74 -0.33 6.61
CA GLY A 359 -5.45 -1.69 7.05
C GLY A 359 -6.69 -2.58 7.21
N ARG A 360 -7.90 -2.00 7.31
CA ARG A 360 -9.18 -2.73 7.33
C ARG A 360 -9.90 -2.78 5.99
N SER A 361 -9.23 -2.37 4.91
CA SER A 361 -9.71 -2.45 3.54
C SER A 361 -8.71 -3.22 2.70
N PHE A 362 -9.19 -3.93 1.69
CA PHE A 362 -8.36 -4.54 0.65
C PHE A 362 -8.25 -3.66 -0.60
N ASP A 363 -8.73 -2.41 -0.53
CA ASP A 363 -8.68 -1.46 -1.63
C ASP A 363 -7.23 -1.13 -2.02
N MET A 364 -6.96 -1.32 -3.30
CA MET A 364 -5.68 -1.09 -3.98
C MET A 364 -5.49 0.37 -4.40
N ALA A 365 -6.47 1.25 -4.10
CA ALA A 365 -6.34 2.68 -4.31
C ALA A 365 -5.04 3.21 -3.67
N ARG A 366 -4.39 4.19 -4.32
CA ARG A 366 -3.19 4.82 -3.77
C ARG A 366 -3.51 5.55 -2.46
N PHE A 367 -2.50 5.75 -1.64
CA PHE A 367 -2.63 6.73 -0.55
C PHE A 367 -2.89 8.12 -1.13
N SER A 368 -3.70 8.92 -0.43
CA SER A 368 -3.97 10.30 -0.84
C SER A 368 -2.66 11.05 -1.05
N GLU A 369 -2.56 11.75 -2.17
CA GLU A 369 -1.41 12.62 -2.50
C GLU A 369 -1.51 13.97 -1.80
N SER A 370 -2.60 14.17 -1.07
CA SER A 370 -2.96 15.39 -0.38
C SER A 370 -3.27 15.06 1.09
N LEU A 371 -2.99 16.03 1.96
CA LEU A 371 -3.32 15.94 3.39
C LEU A 371 -4.69 16.58 3.66
N ASP A 372 -5.73 16.23 2.88
CA ASP A 372 -7.01 16.94 2.97
C ASP A 372 -7.61 16.83 4.36
N GLY A 373 -8.28 17.90 4.77
CA GLY A 373 -8.80 18.03 6.13
C GLY A 373 -7.75 18.44 7.17
N LEU A 374 -6.45 18.43 6.84
CA LEU A 374 -5.40 18.96 7.71
C LEU A 374 -5.45 20.48 7.84
N LEU A 375 -5.79 21.17 6.74
CA LEU A 375 -5.76 22.62 6.63
C LEU A 375 -7.14 23.26 6.90
N PRO A 376 -7.19 24.55 7.25
CA PRO A 376 -8.43 25.31 7.29
C PRO A 376 -9.11 25.30 5.93
N GLY A 377 -10.43 25.45 5.87
CA GLY A 377 -11.12 25.48 4.59
C GLY A 377 -12.63 25.49 4.72
N GLU A 378 -13.29 25.59 3.58
CA GLU A 378 -14.75 25.54 3.50
C GLU A 378 -15.26 24.16 3.92
N MET A 379 -16.45 24.14 4.49
CA MET A 379 -17.17 22.90 4.79
C MET A 379 -18.23 22.70 3.71
N ALA A 380 -18.33 21.49 3.18
CA ALA A 380 -19.21 21.19 2.07
C ALA A 380 -20.71 21.44 2.34
N ASN A 381 -21.10 21.58 3.61
CA ASN A 381 -22.49 21.74 4.05
C ASN A 381 -22.66 22.80 5.14
N SER A 382 -21.82 23.84 5.09
CA SER A 382 -21.96 25.00 5.94
C SER A 382 -21.34 26.23 5.28
N ASP A 383 -21.98 27.39 5.45
CA ASP A 383 -21.47 28.70 5.00
C ASP A 383 -20.26 29.21 5.82
N GLU A 384 -19.67 28.36 6.66
CA GLU A 384 -18.59 28.74 7.57
C GLU A 384 -17.32 27.98 7.24
N PHE A 385 -16.17 28.64 7.42
CA PHE A 385 -14.88 27.97 7.32
C PHE A 385 -14.56 27.19 8.59
N PHE A 386 -14.06 25.97 8.44
CA PHE A 386 -13.46 25.20 9.52
C PHE A 386 -12.03 25.69 9.80
N GLN A 387 -11.71 25.84 11.10
CA GLN A 387 -10.37 26.12 11.59
C GLN A 387 -9.93 24.97 12.50
N PRO A 388 -8.91 24.19 12.12
CA PRO A 388 -8.39 23.13 12.99
C PRO A 388 -7.65 23.72 14.20
N ASP A 389 -7.93 23.17 15.39
CA ASP A 389 -7.13 23.39 16.59
C ASP A 389 -6.06 22.31 16.70
N TYR A 390 -4.84 22.60 16.23
CA TYR A 390 -3.71 21.66 16.22
C TYR A 390 -3.24 21.24 17.62
N SER A 391 -3.69 21.93 18.68
CA SER A 391 -3.38 21.56 20.06
C SER A 391 -4.40 20.58 20.66
N ASP A 392 -5.57 20.41 20.02
CA ASP A 392 -6.59 19.47 20.46
C ASP A 392 -6.19 18.04 20.09
N GLY A 393 -5.65 17.33 21.08
CA GLY A 393 -5.19 15.94 20.95
C GLY A 393 -6.30 14.92 20.70
N ARG A 394 -7.58 15.31 20.80
CA ARG A 394 -8.71 14.44 20.43
C ARG A 394 -8.82 14.23 18.92
N PHE A 395 -8.18 15.09 18.13
CA PHE A 395 -8.24 15.06 16.68
C PHE A 395 -6.82 14.92 16.06
N PRO A 396 -6.70 14.33 14.86
CA PRO A 396 -7.74 13.60 14.20
C PRO A 396 -7.99 12.24 14.90
N CYS A 397 -9.15 11.64 14.70
CA CYS A 397 -9.41 10.27 15.13
C CYS A 397 -10.38 9.55 14.19
N LEU A 398 -10.25 8.23 14.08
CA LEU A 398 -11.16 7.41 13.30
C LEU A 398 -12.51 7.34 14.02
N ALA A 399 -13.60 7.41 13.26
CA ALA A 399 -14.95 7.19 13.75
C ALA A 399 -15.82 6.65 12.62
N ARG A 400 -17.00 6.13 12.98
CA ARG A 400 -18.00 5.69 12.03
C ARG A 400 -19.12 6.72 11.94
N PHE A 401 -19.47 7.08 10.71
CA PHE A 401 -20.73 7.76 10.42
C PHE A 401 -21.79 6.72 10.03
N GLN A 402 -22.90 6.70 10.76
CA GLN A 402 -24.04 5.83 10.46
C GLN A 402 -25.05 6.59 9.60
N CYS A 403 -25.23 6.13 8.36
CA CYS A 403 -26.14 6.73 7.39
C CYS A 403 -27.09 5.65 6.86
N GLY A 404 -28.23 5.49 7.53
CA GLY A 404 -29.17 4.42 7.20
C GLY A 404 -28.55 3.05 7.45
N GLN A 405 -28.49 2.18 6.43
CA GLN A 405 -27.74 0.91 6.49
C GLN A 405 -26.23 1.05 6.29
N TYR A 406 -25.75 2.19 5.78
CA TYR A 406 -24.35 2.38 5.43
C TYR A 406 -23.50 2.83 6.62
N ARG A 407 -22.29 2.27 6.69
CA ARG A 407 -21.29 2.53 7.72
C ARG A 407 -20.09 3.15 7.05
N ILE A 408 -19.89 4.45 7.21
CA ILE A 408 -18.84 5.17 6.50
C ILE A 408 -17.69 5.47 7.47
N PRO A 409 -16.46 5.02 7.20
CA PRO A 409 -15.31 5.41 7.98
C PRO A 409 -15.01 6.90 7.75
N MET A 410 -14.88 7.63 8.84
CA MET A 410 -14.64 9.07 8.88
C MET A 410 -13.40 9.36 9.71
N LEU A 411 -12.59 10.29 9.24
CA LEU A 411 -11.57 10.94 10.05
C LEU A 411 -12.19 12.20 10.68
N LEU A 412 -12.38 12.21 12.00
CA LEU A 412 -12.81 13.41 12.70
C LEU A 412 -11.64 14.39 12.75
N LEU A 413 -11.82 15.60 12.23
CA LEU A 413 -10.80 16.64 12.10
C LEU A 413 -10.90 17.68 13.22
N GLY A 414 -12.09 17.83 13.81
CA GLY A 414 -12.38 18.81 14.85
C GLY A 414 -13.86 18.81 15.25
N GLN A 415 -14.24 19.75 16.11
CA GLN A 415 -15.62 19.92 16.57
C GLN A 415 -16.04 21.40 16.49
N ARG A 416 -17.25 21.66 16.01
CA ARG A 416 -17.82 23.02 15.94
C ARG A 416 -19.33 22.98 16.13
N LYS A 417 -19.84 23.81 17.05
CA LYS A 417 -21.29 24.03 17.27
C LYS A 417 -22.12 22.74 17.41
N GLY A 418 -21.59 21.73 18.11
CA GLY A 418 -22.28 20.45 18.31
C GLY A 418 -22.19 19.47 17.12
N ASN A 419 -21.40 19.79 16.09
CA ASN A 419 -21.06 18.90 15.00
C ASN A 419 -19.59 18.50 15.07
N TYR A 420 -19.27 17.29 14.62
CA TYR A 420 -17.91 16.95 14.23
C TYR A 420 -17.67 17.40 12.79
N ILE A 421 -16.45 17.84 12.51
CA ILE A 421 -15.99 18.12 11.14
C ILE A 421 -15.20 16.90 10.71
N CYS A 422 -15.59 16.29 9.60
CA CYS A 422 -15.16 14.95 9.22
C CYS A 422 -14.64 14.91 7.78
N LYS A 423 -13.66 14.06 7.52
CA LYS A 423 -13.25 13.63 6.18
C LYS A 423 -13.67 12.17 5.95
N PRO A 424 -14.56 11.83 5.00
CA PRO A 424 -14.76 10.45 4.55
C PRO A 424 -13.47 9.76 4.11
N LEU A 425 -13.28 8.53 4.58
CA LEU A 425 -12.16 7.66 4.22
C LEU A 425 -12.56 6.57 3.21
N LYS A 426 -13.83 6.54 2.79
CA LYS A 426 -14.37 5.65 1.76
C LYS A 426 -15.26 6.43 0.81
N TYR A 427 -14.93 6.39 -0.48
CA TYR A 427 -15.77 7.00 -1.51
C TYR A 427 -16.95 6.11 -1.83
N MET A 428 -18.15 6.61 -1.56
CA MET A 428 -19.39 5.90 -1.87
C MET A 428 -20.51 6.89 -2.15
N SER A 429 -21.53 6.42 -2.88
CA SER A 429 -22.75 7.16 -3.13
C SER A 429 -23.89 6.58 -2.29
N ILE A 430 -24.52 7.42 -1.48
CA ILE A 430 -25.63 7.03 -0.61
C ILE A 430 -26.95 7.53 -1.20
N PRO A 431 -27.96 6.67 -1.37
CA PRO A 431 -29.31 7.09 -1.75
C PRO A 431 -29.86 8.15 -0.79
N GLU A 432 -30.52 9.18 -1.34
CA GLU A 432 -31.06 10.30 -0.56
C GLU A 432 -31.93 9.83 0.63
N VAL A 433 -32.73 8.78 0.44
CA VAL A 433 -33.65 8.24 1.45
C VAL A 433 -32.96 7.73 2.71
N GLU A 434 -31.68 7.35 2.61
CA GLU A 434 -30.87 6.87 3.74
C GLU A 434 -30.13 8.02 4.43
N VAL A 435 -30.05 9.21 3.81
CA VAL A 435 -29.33 10.39 4.32
C VAL A 435 -30.16 11.11 5.38
N PRO A 436 -29.74 11.14 6.66
CA PRO A 436 -30.50 11.76 7.74
C PRO A 436 -30.81 13.24 7.52
N ALA A 437 -32.06 13.63 7.77
CA ALA A 437 -32.52 15.03 7.67
C ALA A 437 -31.84 15.99 8.65
N SER A 438 -31.17 15.47 9.69
CA SER A 438 -30.44 16.26 10.69
C SER A 438 -29.10 16.79 10.20
N ILE A 439 -28.60 16.33 9.04
CA ILE A 439 -27.35 16.82 8.47
C ILE A 439 -27.52 18.29 8.03
N PRO A 440 -26.62 19.20 8.46
CA PRO A 440 -26.62 20.59 8.01
C PRO A 440 -26.62 20.68 6.49
N GLN A 441 -27.39 21.63 5.93
CA GLN A 441 -27.52 21.87 4.49
C GLN A 441 -27.67 20.59 3.63
N ARG A 442 -28.34 19.55 4.16
CA ARG A 442 -28.49 18.24 3.50
C ARG A 442 -28.84 18.33 2.01
N ASN A 443 -29.76 19.22 1.64
CA ASN A 443 -30.24 19.33 0.26
C ASN A 443 -29.13 19.78 -0.73
N GLU A 444 -28.08 20.44 -0.24
CA GLU A 444 -26.93 20.87 -1.05
C GLU A 444 -25.97 19.70 -1.30
N LEU A 445 -25.93 18.73 -0.38
CA LEU A 445 -25.14 17.51 -0.51
C LEU A 445 -25.77 16.47 -1.45
N ILE A 446 -27.09 16.56 -1.69
CA ILE A 446 -27.81 15.64 -2.56
C ILE A 446 -27.73 16.10 -4.01
N ASN A 447 -27.15 15.27 -4.87
CA ASN A 447 -27.19 15.49 -6.30
C ASN A 447 -28.61 15.23 -6.82
N THR A 448 -29.24 16.26 -7.39
CA THR A 448 -30.63 16.20 -7.87
C THR A 448 -30.87 15.21 -9.01
N LYS A 449 -29.83 14.89 -9.80
CA LYS A 449 -29.94 13.93 -10.91
C LYS A 449 -29.84 12.49 -10.44
N SER A 450 -28.87 12.20 -9.56
CA SER A 450 -28.62 10.85 -9.07
C SER A 450 -29.38 10.52 -7.78
N GLN A 451 -30.12 11.49 -7.22
CA GLN A 451 -30.84 11.37 -5.94
C GLN A 451 -30.01 10.73 -4.83
N SER A 452 -28.75 11.17 -4.74
CA SER A 452 -27.77 10.58 -3.84
C SER A 452 -26.73 11.59 -3.38
N MET A 453 -26.18 11.33 -2.19
CA MET A 453 -25.01 12.00 -1.65
C MET A 453 -23.76 11.23 -2.05
N SER A 454 -22.86 11.84 -2.82
CA SER A 454 -21.58 11.24 -3.21
C SER A 454 -20.44 11.83 -2.39
N PHE A 455 -19.72 11.01 -1.63
CA PHE A 455 -18.53 11.46 -0.91
C PHE A 455 -17.32 11.72 -1.82
N LEU A 456 -17.34 11.22 -3.07
CA LEU A 456 -16.29 11.51 -4.04
C LEU A 456 -16.25 12.98 -4.44
N ASN A 457 -17.38 13.68 -4.37
CA ASN A 457 -17.54 15.01 -4.93
C ASN A 457 -17.37 16.16 -3.91
N TYR A 458 -17.37 15.85 -2.60
CA TYR A 458 -17.54 16.83 -1.52
C TYR A 458 -16.79 16.43 -0.24
N GLY A 459 -15.64 15.77 -0.40
CA GLY A 459 -15.11 14.81 0.58
C GLY A 459 -14.17 15.31 1.66
N ASP A 460 -13.74 16.59 1.66
CA ASP A 460 -12.60 16.94 2.53
C ASP A 460 -13.01 17.40 3.92
N LYS A 461 -14.13 18.13 4.04
CA LYS A 461 -14.63 18.67 5.30
C LYS A 461 -16.16 18.71 5.31
N LEU A 462 -16.75 17.80 6.07
CA LEU A 462 -18.19 17.66 6.22
C LEU A 462 -18.59 17.85 7.69
N ALA A 463 -19.55 18.74 7.96
CA ALA A 463 -20.12 18.90 9.29
C ALA A 463 -21.20 17.85 9.54
N LEU A 464 -20.99 16.97 10.52
CA LEU A 464 -21.92 15.92 10.90
C LEU A 464 -22.35 16.07 12.37
N PRO A 465 -23.65 15.95 12.69
CA PRO A 465 -24.12 15.92 14.07
C PRO A 465 -23.41 14.83 14.88
N THR A 466 -22.94 15.16 16.09
CA THR A 466 -22.22 14.18 16.93
C THR A 466 -23.06 12.94 17.25
N SER A 467 -24.39 13.06 17.22
CA SER A 467 -25.32 11.94 17.44
C SER A 467 -25.33 10.89 16.33
N LEU A 468 -24.74 11.18 15.17
CA LEU A 468 -24.64 10.25 14.03
C LEU A 468 -23.25 9.58 13.95
N ILE A 469 -22.36 9.93 14.87
CA ILE A 469 -20.99 9.44 14.93
C ILE A 469 -20.84 8.51 16.13
N ASP A 470 -20.25 7.35 15.92
CA ASP A 470 -19.86 6.43 16.99
C ASP A 470 -18.47 5.81 16.74
N PHE A 471 -17.96 5.11 17.76
CA PHE A 471 -16.61 4.56 17.81
C PHE A 471 -16.69 3.05 18.07
N PRO A 472 -17.02 2.24 17.04
CA PRO A 472 -17.17 0.80 17.22
C PRO A 472 -15.86 0.14 17.63
N GLU A 473 -15.83 -0.55 18.77
CA GLU A 473 -14.62 -1.18 19.34
C GLU A 473 -13.90 -2.10 18.33
N HIS A 474 -14.67 -2.91 17.59
CA HIS A 474 -14.15 -3.80 16.53
C HIS A 474 -13.31 -3.08 15.46
N TRP A 475 -13.52 -1.79 15.23
CA TRP A 475 -12.72 -0.98 14.29
C TRP A 475 -11.35 -0.61 14.81
N TYR A 476 -11.00 -0.96 16.04
CA TYR A 476 -9.70 -0.68 16.66
C TYR A 476 -8.95 -1.96 17.02
N ASP A 477 -9.62 -2.95 17.59
CA ASP A 477 -9.04 -4.24 18.01
C ASP A 477 -9.10 -5.34 16.92
N GLY A 478 -9.84 -5.12 15.83
CA GLY A 478 -10.01 -6.10 14.74
C GLY A 478 -8.78 -6.25 13.84
N SER A 479 -8.65 -7.44 13.24
CA SER A 479 -7.60 -7.83 12.29
C SER A 479 -7.41 -6.83 11.16
N ARG A 480 -6.15 -6.65 10.78
CA ARG A 480 -5.73 -5.69 9.73
C ARG A 480 -4.63 -6.27 8.87
N VAL A 481 -4.50 -5.71 7.70
CA VAL A 481 -3.30 -5.83 6.88
C VAL A 481 -2.08 -5.32 7.66
N SER A 482 -0.93 -5.99 7.52
CA SER A 482 0.25 -5.70 8.33
C SER A 482 0.76 -4.26 8.16
N ASN A 483 1.28 -3.68 9.24
CA ASN A 483 1.82 -2.33 9.26
C ASN A 483 2.98 -2.18 8.27
N GLN A 484 3.81 -3.21 8.14
CA GLN A 484 4.91 -3.26 7.17
C GLN A 484 4.41 -3.21 5.72
N TYR A 485 3.31 -3.91 5.42
CA TYR A 485 2.69 -3.81 4.10
C TYR A 485 2.19 -2.37 3.86
N LEU A 486 1.50 -1.77 4.82
CA LEU A 486 0.97 -0.40 4.69
C LEU A 486 2.08 0.65 4.50
N THR A 487 3.16 0.58 5.28
CA THR A 487 4.30 1.51 5.15
C THR A 487 5.06 1.30 3.84
N SER A 488 5.30 0.05 3.43
CA SER A 488 5.93 -0.26 2.15
C SER A 488 5.11 0.23 0.95
N GLU A 489 3.79 0.02 0.98
CA GLU A 489 2.87 0.52 -0.04
C GLU A 489 2.89 2.05 -0.10
N PHE A 490 2.90 2.73 1.06
CA PHE A 490 2.97 4.18 1.13
C PHE A 490 4.27 4.72 0.53
N THR A 491 5.43 4.20 0.95
CA THR A 491 6.73 4.61 0.41
C THR A 491 6.82 4.35 -1.09
N SER A 492 6.26 3.23 -1.55
CA SER A 492 6.22 2.89 -2.98
C SER A 492 5.37 3.89 -3.76
N ASN A 493 4.17 4.22 -3.26
CA ASN A 493 3.29 5.22 -3.87
C ASN A 493 3.94 6.61 -3.96
N MET A 494 4.58 7.09 -2.88
CA MET A 494 5.29 8.37 -2.89
C MET A 494 6.40 8.42 -3.95
N ARG A 495 7.11 7.31 -4.16
CA ARG A 495 8.13 7.19 -5.21
C ARG A 495 7.52 7.32 -6.61
N VAL A 496 6.37 6.69 -6.85
CA VAL A 496 5.66 6.78 -8.15
C VAL A 496 5.32 8.23 -8.44
N ASN A 497 4.80 8.95 -7.45
CA ASN A 497 4.29 10.31 -7.62
C ASN A 497 5.40 11.29 -7.95
N ILE A 498 6.56 11.16 -7.29
CA ILE A 498 7.74 11.96 -7.64
C ILE A 498 8.15 11.73 -9.09
N LEU A 499 8.20 10.46 -9.53
CA LEU A 499 8.55 10.14 -10.91
C LEU A 499 7.54 10.71 -11.91
N LEU A 500 6.24 10.65 -11.60
CA LEU A 500 5.19 11.24 -12.44
C LEU A 500 5.34 12.76 -12.53
N ASN A 501 5.59 13.45 -11.41
CA ASN A 501 5.76 14.90 -11.38
C ASN A 501 7.03 15.35 -12.11
N GLU A 502 8.14 14.63 -11.97
CA GLU A 502 9.37 14.87 -12.74
C GLU A 502 9.13 14.73 -14.25
N LEU A 503 8.35 13.73 -14.67
CA LEU A 503 7.99 13.52 -16.07
C LEU A 503 7.07 14.63 -16.60
N GLU A 504 6.08 15.04 -15.82
CA GLU A 504 5.20 16.14 -16.21
C GLU A 504 5.94 17.47 -16.33
N GLN A 505 6.83 17.79 -15.38
CA GLN A 505 7.64 19.00 -15.43
C GLN A 505 8.60 18.97 -16.63
N THR A 506 9.20 17.82 -16.92
CA THR A 506 10.05 17.64 -18.11
C THR A 506 9.24 17.85 -19.40
N ASN A 507 8.00 17.32 -19.47
CA ASN A 507 7.10 17.50 -20.60
C ASN A 507 6.63 18.96 -20.77
N LYS A 508 6.40 19.69 -19.67
CA LYS A 508 6.05 21.12 -19.68
C LYS A 508 7.25 22.01 -20.05
N ALA A 509 8.48 21.61 -19.71
CA ALA A 509 9.69 22.38 -19.96
C ALA A 509 10.30 22.20 -21.37
N THR A 510 9.94 21.15 -22.13
CA THR A 510 10.59 20.85 -23.42
C THR A 510 9.63 20.73 -24.60
N ALA A 511 9.22 21.89 -25.12
CA ALA A 511 8.76 22.01 -26.49
C ALA A 511 9.96 21.98 -27.46
N SER A 512 10.18 20.82 -28.09
CA SER A 512 11.06 20.51 -29.25
C SER A 512 12.31 19.69 -28.94
N SER A 513 12.66 18.82 -29.89
CA SER A 513 13.85 17.94 -30.01
C SER A 513 13.72 16.45 -29.64
N PHE A 514 14.46 15.68 -30.43
CA PHE A 514 14.57 14.23 -30.64
C PHE A 514 14.91 13.40 -29.37
N THR A 515 15.30 14.06 -28.28
CA THR A 515 15.42 13.50 -26.93
C THR A 515 14.11 12.88 -26.42
N LYS A 516 12.98 13.28 -27.02
CA LYS A 516 11.64 12.69 -26.82
C LYS A 516 11.58 11.17 -26.92
N TRP A 517 12.31 10.52 -27.84
CA TRP A 517 12.14 9.07 -28.01
C TRP A 517 12.89 8.26 -26.96
N VAL A 518 14.07 8.70 -26.54
CA VAL A 518 14.90 7.96 -25.57
C VAL A 518 14.39 8.14 -24.14
N ILE A 519 13.98 9.37 -23.77
CA ILE A 519 13.43 9.64 -22.44
C ILE A 519 12.01 9.07 -22.32
N ALA A 520 11.16 9.18 -23.36
CA ALA A 520 9.86 8.51 -23.34
C ALA A 520 9.99 6.98 -23.36
N SER A 521 11.01 6.40 -24.00
CA SER A 521 11.23 4.94 -23.94
C SER A 521 11.67 4.48 -22.56
N CYS A 522 12.56 5.21 -21.88
CA CYS A 522 12.96 4.87 -20.51
C CYS A 522 11.82 5.14 -19.50
N ALA A 523 11.06 6.23 -19.68
CA ALA A 523 9.93 6.58 -18.83
C ALA A 523 8.72 5.65 -19.06
N VAL A 524 8.40 5.24 -20.28
CA VAL A 524 7.34 4.26 -20.55
C VAL A 524 7.75 2.87 -20.07
N VAL A 525 9.04 2.53 -20.09
CA VAL A 525 9.52 1.28 -19.47
C VAL A 525 9.39 1.35 -17.96
N ILE A 526 9.76 2.44 -17.28
CA ILE A 526 9.67 2.60 -15.82
C ILE A 526 8.23 2.82 -15.33
N ILE A 527 7.40 3.59 -16.04
CA ILE A 527 5.96 3.74 -15.80
C ILE A 527 5.26 2.41 -16.11
N GLY A 528 5.68 1.67 -17.14
CA GLY A 528 5.22 0.30 -17.38
C GLY A 528 5.67 -0.69 -16.29
N VAL A 529 6.83 -0.46 -15.64
CA VAL A 529 7.24 -1.21 -14.43
C VAL A 529 6.27 -0.91 -13.28
N ILE A 530 5.80 0.33 -13.12
CA ILE A 530 5.14 0.79 -11.89
C ILE A 530 3.60 0.84 -12.00
N VAL A 531 3.05 1.20 -13.16
CA VAL A 531 1.61 1.29 -13.41
C VAL A 531 0.99 -0.09 -13.66
N VAL A 532 1.78 -1.08 -14.10
CA VAL A 532 1.34 -2.50 -14.09
C VAL A 532 1.44 -3.10 -12.67
N MET A 533 2.15 -2.45 -11.74
CA MET A 533 2.23 -2.88 -10.34
C MET A 533 1.08 -2.34 -9.47
N ASN A 534 0.41 -1.25 -9.87
CA ASN A 534 -0.64 -0.58 -9.06
C ASN A 534 -1.94 -0.28 -9.85
N LEU A 535 -2.31 -1.12 -10.84
CA LEU A 535 -3.65 -1.14 -11.46
C LEU A 535 -4.25 -2.55 -11.35
#